data_AF-A0A519KSY9-F1
#
_entry.id   AF-A0A519KSY9-F1
#
_cell.length_a   1.000
_cell.length_b   1.000
_cell.length_c   1.000
_cell.angle_alpha   90.00
_cell.angle_beta   90.00
_cell.angle_gamma   90.00
#
_symmetry.space_group_name_H-M   'P 1'
#
loop_
_entity.id
_entity.type
_entity.pdbx_description
1 polymer ?
#
loop_
_entity_poly.entity_id
_entity_poly.type
_entity_poly.pdbx_seq_one_letter_code
_entity_poly.pdbx_strand_id
1 'polypeptide(L)' 'HLKQARIVRLPYVYLGYWVQGSAKMDYKAGFRPMEVLRPLGWRPLED' A
#
# COMPACT_ATOMS: atom_id res chain seq x y z
N HIS A 1 -13.21 8.50 -0.79
CA HIS A 1 -12.16 7.70 -1.47
C HIS A 1 -12.72 6.47 -2.18
N LEU A 2 -13.21 5.43 -1.49
CA LEU A 2 -13.76 4.21 -2.15
C LEU A 2 -14.91 4.48 -3.14
N LYS A 3 -15.92 5.28 -2.72
CA LYS A 3 -17.03 5.66 -3.61
C LYS A 3 -16.54 6.38 -4.88
N GLN A 4 -15.58 7.29 -4.74
CA GLN A 4 -14.98 8.02 -5.88
C GLN A 4 -14.23 7.08 -6.82
N ALA A 5 -13.38 6.20 -6.28
CA ALA A 5 -12.64 5.23 -7.09
C ALA A 5 -13.55 4.30 -7.90
N ARG A 6 -14.72 3.94 -7.33
CA ARG A 6 -15.74 3.14 -8.03
C ARG A 6 -16.38 3.90 -9.19
N ILE A 7 -16.55 5.22 -9.06
CA ILE A 7 -17.07 6.10 -10.12
C ILE A 7 -16.05 6.21 -11.27
N VAL A 8 -14.77 6.36 -10.95
CA VAL A 8 -13.69 6.50 -11.95
C VAL A 8 -13.08 5.17 -12.40
N ARG A 9 -13.68 4.03 -12.02
CA ARG A 9 -13.25 2.67 -12.36
C ARG A 9 -11.76 2.38 -12.09
N LEU A 10 -11.25 2.88 -10.97
CA LEU A 10 -9.90 2.53 -10.55
C LEU A 10 -9.89 1.10 -9.97
N PRO A 11 -8.96 0.23 -10.43
CA PRO A 11 -8.93 -1.16 -10.01
C PRO A 11 -8.51 -1.32 -8.54
N TYR A 12 -7.80 -0.33 -7.97
CA TYR A 12 -7.32 -0.34 -6.60
C TYR A 12 -7.40 1.06 -5.97
N VAL A 13 -7.56 1.11 -4.65
CA VAL A 13 -7.55 2.36 -3.87
C VAL A 13 -6.47 2.28 -2.82
N TYR A 14 -5.47 3.15 -2.92
CA TYR A 14 -4.48 3.30 -1.86
C TYR A 14 -5.04 4.23 -0.78
N LEU A 15 -5.30 3.68 0.40
CA LEU A 15 -5.94 4.39 1.53
C LEU A 15 -4.94 5.04 2.49
N GLY A 16 -3.63 4.83 2.30
CA GLY A 16 -2.61 5.52 3.06
C GLY A 16 -2.21 6.81 2.37
N TYR A 17 -2.45 7.97 2.97
CA TYR A 17 -1.68 9.15 2.60
C TYR A 17 -0.43 9.17 3.50
N TRP A 18 0.72 9.55 2.93
CA TRP A 18 1.96 9.79 3.66
C TRP A 18 2.17 11.30 3.68
N VAL A 19 2.51 11.84 4.86
CA VAL A 19 2.84 13.25 5.02
C VAL A 19 4.35 13.36 5.18
N GLN A 20 5.01 13.92 4.17
CA GLN A 20 6.45 14.16 4.19
C GLN A 20 6.83 15.06 5.38
N GLY A 21 7.75 14.59 6.23
CA GLY A 21 8.22 15.31 7.42
C GLY A 21 7.41 15.09 8.70
N SER A 22 6.37 14.25 8.69
CA SER A 22 5.66 13.87 9.92
C SER A 22 6.44 12.81 10.71
N ALA A 23 6.95 13.16 11.90
CA ALA A 23 7.66 12.24 12.78
C ALA A 23 6.87 10.97 13.13
N LYS A 24 5.53 11.05 13.21
CA LYS A 24 4.65 9.89 13.43
C LYS A 24 4.53 8.95 12.22
N MET A 25 4.90 9.40 11.02
CA MET A 25 4.77 8.64 9.78
C MET A 25 6.13 8.35 9.13
N ASP A 26 7.22 8.73 9.78
CA ASP A 26 8.59 8.52 9.30
C ASP A 26 8.91 7.02 9.15
N TYR A 27 8.28 6.18 10.00
CA TYR A 27 8.35 4.71 9.86
C TYR A 27 7.85 4.20 8.50
N LYS A 28 6.96 4.94 7.81
CA LYS A 28 6.44 4.53 6.50
C LYS A 28 7.45 4.68 5.37
N ALA A 29 8.50 5.48 5.54
CA ALA A 29 9.53 5.66 4.52
C ALA A 29 10.36 4.39 4.27
N GLY A 30 10.53 3.55 5.29
CA GLY A 30 11.21 2.25 5.21
C GLY A 30 10.28 1.03 5.19
N PHE A 31 8.96 1.25 5.19
CA PHE A 31 7.98 0.18 5.32
C PHE A 31 7.86 -0.59 4.01
N ARG A 32 8.28 -1.86 4.00
CA ARG A 32 8.13 -2.80 2.89
C ARG A 32 7.25 -4.00 3.27
N PRO A 33 5.91 -3.94 3.18
CA PRO A 33 5.08 -5.11 3.40
C PRO A 33 4.19 -5.25 2.19
N MET A 34 4.78 -5.74 1.12
CA MET A 34 4.01 -6.46 0.14
C MET A 34 4.55 -7.88 0.17
N GLU A 35 3.70 -8.80 0.60
CA GLU A 35 3.92 -10.22 0.46
C GLU A 35 2.91 -10.75 -0.55
N VAL A 36 3.36 -11.63 -1.43
CA VAL A 36 2.51 -12.33 -2.39
C VAL A 36 2.33 -13.77 -1.94
N LEU A 37 1.07 -14.22 -1.93
CA LEU A 37 0.74 -15.62 -1.66
C LEU A 37 1.09 -16.47 -2.89
N ARG A 38 2.13 -17.30 -2.76
CA ARG A 38 2.55 -18.29 -3.77
C ARG A 38 2.18 -19.70 -3.31
N PRO A 39 2.27 -20.72 -4.18
CA PRO A 39 1.95 -22.11 -3.81
C PRO A 39 2.74 -22.65 -2.62
N LEU A 40 3.90 -22.05 -2.32
CA LEU A 40 4.78 -22.43 -1.22
C LEU A 40 4.67 -21.49 0.00
N GLY A 41 3.63 -20.64 0.05
CA GLY A 41 3.36 -19.70 1.13
C GLY A 41 3.60 -18.23 0.76
N TRP A 42 3.55 -17.37 1.77
CA TRP A 42 3.80 -15.93 1.66
C TRP A 42 5.27 -15.68 1.36
N ARG A 43 5.52 -14.82 0.36
CA ARG A 43 6.88 -14.35 0.03
C ARG A 43 6.90 -12.84 -0.14
N PRO A 44 7.98 -12.14 0.24
CA PRO A 44 8.16 -10.73 -0.10
C PRO A 44 7.98 -10.48 -1.60
N LEU A 45 7.31 -9.39 -1.93
CA LEU A 45 7.24 -8.84 -3.28
C LEU A 45 8.57 -8.12 -3.54
N GLU A 46 9.44 -8.73 -4.34
CA GLU A 46 10.66 -8.09 -4.86
C GLU A 46 10.26 -7.17 -6.03
N ASP A 47 10.89 -5.98 -6.12
CA ASP A 47 10.64 -4.96 -7.16
C ASP A 47 10.96 -5.44 -8.58
#